data_AF-A0A512JAC1-F1
#
_entry.id   AF-A0A512JAC1-F1
#
_cell.length_a   1.000
_cell.length_b   1.000
_cell.length_c   1.000
_cell.angle_alpha   90.00
_cell.angle_beta   90.00
_cell.angle_gamma   90.00
#
_symmetry.space_group_name_H-M   'P 1'
#
loop_
_entity.id
_entity.type
_entity.pdbx_description
1 polymer ?
#
loop_
_entity_poly.entity_id
_entity_poly.type
_entity_poly.pdbx_seq_one_letter_code
_entity_poly.pdbx_strand_id
1 'polypeptide(L)'
;MSPGVGADKLIGGRGSLATNNPVKTTESYWPYATTLFDYVKRAMPFNAPGSLSDDKVYSVVAYVLAQGKIIKKDEKIDATTLPKLQMPNRDGFVSDPRPELSLYR
;
A
#
# COMPACT_ATOMS: atom_id res chain seq x y z
N MET A 1 -19.63 -14.52 -5.40
CA MET A 1 -18.53 -13.72 -5.96
C MET A 1 -17.45 -14.69 -6.41
N SER A 2 -17.22 -14.84 -7.72
CA SER A 2 -16.12 -15.69 -8.20
C SER A 2 -14.78 -15.18 -7.65
N PRO A 3 -13.87 -16.06 -7.22
CA PRO A 3 -12.52 -15.66 -6.83
C PRO A 3 -11.85 -14.99 -8.03
N GLY A 4 -11.49 -13.72 -7.93
CA GLY A 4 -10.81 -13.01 -8.99
C GLY A 4 -9.41 -13.58 -9.21
N VAL A 5 -9.22 -14.35 -10.29
CA VAL A 5 -7.97 -14.59 -11.07
C VAL A 5 -6.63 -14.67 -10.30
N GLY A 6 -6.60 -15.14 -9.05
CA GLY A 6 -5.35 -15.34 -8.30
C GLY A 6 -4.58 -14.07 -7.91
N ALA A 7 -5.19 -12.89 -7.94
CA ALA A 7 -4.54 -11.65 -7.51
C ALA A 7 -4.55 -11.50 -5.98
N ASP A 8 -3.50 -10.88 -5.43
CA ASP A 8 -3.39 -10.63 -4.00
C ASP A 8 -4.49 -9.71 -3.46
N LYS A 9 -4.85 -9.90 -2.19
CA LYS A 9 -5.79 -9.02 -1.50
C LYS A 9 -5.18 -7.64 -1.28
N LEU A 10 -5.89 -6.59 -1.67
CA LEU A 10 -5.43 -5.20 -1.48
C LEU A 10 -5.86 -4.61 -0.13
N ILE A 11 -6.88 -5.18 0.52
CA ILE A 11 -7.52 -4.63 1.73
C ILE A 11 -7.76 -5.71 2.79
N GLY A 12 -7.94 -5.28 4.05
CA GLY A 12 -8.17 -6.14 5.19
C GLY A 12 -6.87 -6.66 5.84
N GLY A 13 -7.02 -7.39 6.94
CA GLY A 13 -5.89 -7.93 7.70
C GLY A 13 -5.34 -7.00 8.79
N ARG A 14 -5.98 -5.86 9.08
CA ARG A 14 -5.62 -5.01 10.23
C ARG A 14 -5.67 -5.83 11.52
N GLY A 15 -4.60 -5.76 12.32
CA GLY A 15 -4.44 -6.55 13.54
C GLY A 15 -3.99 -8.01 13.35
N SER A 16 -3.87 -8.49 12.11
CA SER A 16 -3.45 -9.89 11.85
C SER A 16 -1.94 -10.11 11.88
N LEU A 17 -1.13 -9.05 11.84
CA LEU A 17 0.33 -9.15 11.62
C LEU A 17 1.06 -9.99 12.68
N ALA A 18 0.57 -10.00 13.92
CA ALA A 18 1.15 -10.76 15.03
C ALA A 18 0.56 -12.18 15.20
N THR A 19 -0.34 -12.59 14.30
CA THR A 19 -0.95 -13.93 14.34
C THR A 19 -0.14 -14.95 13.53
N ASN A 20 -0.45 -16.24 13.71
CA ASN A 20 0.17 -17.31 12.92
C ASN A 20 -0.15 -17.24 11.41
N ASN A 21 -1.18 -16.48 11.02
CA ASN A 21 -1.62 -16.34 9.63
C ASN A 21 -1.76 -14.86 9.27
N PRO A 22 -0.63 -14.12 9.15
CA PRO A 22 -0.67 -12.69 8.87
C PRO A 22 -1.23 -12.42 7.48
N VAL A 23 -2.19 -11.50 7.39
CA VAL A 23 -2.76 -11.04 6.12
C VAL A 23 -2.14 -9.69 5.80
N LYS A 24 -1.11 -9.70 4.94
CA LYS A 24 -0.38 -8.50 4.51
C LYS A 24 -1.04 -7.91 3.28
N THR A 25 -1.58 -6.71 3.44
CA THR A 25 -2.23 -5.93 2.37
C THR A 25 -1.70 -4.51 2.40
N THR A 26 -2.15 -3.67 1.47
CA THR A 26 -1.83 -2.24 1.51
C THR A 26 -2.31 -1.60 2.82
N GLU A 27 -3.50 -1.96 3.29
CA GLU A 27 -4.08 -1.41 4.51
C GLU A 27 -3.38 -1.91 5.78
N SER A 28 -3.00 -3.19 5.84
CA SER A 28 -2.50 -3.80 7.07
C SER A 28 -1.00 -3.67 7.26
N TYR A 29 -0.22 -3.60 6.18
CA TYR A 29 1.23 -3.77 6.24
C TYR A 29 2.01 -2.56 5.71
N TRP A 30 1.53 -1.87 4.68
CA TRP A 30 2.35 -0.83 4.04
C TRP A 30 2.44 0.43 4.90
N PRO A 31 3.64 1.04 5.07
CA PRO A 31 3.82 2.21 5.93
C PRO A 31 3.52 3.55 5.25
N TYR A 32 3.49 3.58 3.91
CA TYR A 32 3.31 4.80 3.12
C TYR A 32 2.29 4.61 1.99
N ALA A 33 1.33 5.52 1.89
CA ALA A 33 0.39 5.57 0.77
C ALA A 33 1.07 6.01 -0.55
N THR A 34 2.19 6.73 -0.47
CA THR A 34 3.00 7.12 -1.64
C THR A 34 3.62 5.91 -2.34
N THR A 35 3.94 4.84 -1.62
CA THR A 35 4.41 3.58 -2.23
C THR A 35 3.30 2.94 -3.07
N LEU A 36 2.04 3.00 -2.63
CA LEU A 36 0.90 2.53 -3.44
C LEU A 36 0.79 3.34 -4.72
N PHE A 37 0.89 4.67 -4.65
CA PHE A 37 0.87 5.53 -5.82
C PHE A 37 1.98 5.19 -6.81
N ASP A 38 3.23 5.10 -6.35
CA ASP A 38 4.38 4.79 -7.20
C ASP A 38 4.22 3.43 -7.89
N TYR A 39 3.80 2.41 -7.12
CA TYR A 39 3.55 1.07 -7.65
C TYR A 39 2.43 1.06 -8.70
N VAL A 40 1.29 1.72 -8.42
CA VAL A 40 0.19 1.80 -9.38
C VAL A 40 0.61 2.57 -10.64
N LYS A 41 1.35 3.67 -10.49
CA LYS A 41 1.82 4.47 -11.63
C LYS A 41 2.77 3.69 -12.54
N ARG A 42 3.67 2.89 -11.97
CA ARG A 42 4.80 2.30 -12.70
C ARG A 42 4.54 0.87 -13.14
N ALA A 43 3.77 0.11 -12.37
CA ALA A 43 3.60 -1.33 -12.56
C ALA A 43 2.16 -1.74 -12.89
N MET A 44 1.19 -0.84 -12.81
CA MET A 44 -0.23 -1.15 -13.06
C MET A 44 -0.83 -0.39 -14.25
N PRO A 45 -1.92 -0.93 -14.85
CA PRO A 45 -2.41 -2.30 -14.68
C PRO A 45 -1.40 -3.34 -15.20
N PHE A 46 -1.47 -4.57 -14.69
CA PHE A 46 -0.47 -5.62 -14.96
C PHE A 46 -0.25 -5.90 -16.46
N ASN A 47 -1.31 -5.78 -17.27
CA ASN A 47 -1.25 -5.99 -18.72
C ASN A 47 -0.85 -4.73 -19.51
N ALA A 48 -0.78 -3.56 -18.88
CA ALA A 48 -0.37 -2.30 -19.51
C ALA A 48 0.26 -1.32 -18.49
N PRO A 49 1.43 -1.66 -17.91
CA PRO A 49 2.09 -0.79 -16.93
C PRO A 49 2.32 0.62 -17.47
N GLY A 50 2.07 1.65 -16.64
CA GLY A 50 2.31 3.05 -17.02
C GLY A 50 1.25 3.66 -17.93
N SER A 51 0.19 2.93 -18.29
CA SER A 51 -0.87 3.43 -19.18
C SER A 51 -1.83 4.43 -18.53
N LEU A 52 -1.78 4.62 -17.21
CA LEU A 52 -2.65 5.53 -16.46
C LEU A 52 -2.06 6.96 -16.40
N SER A 53 -2.92 7.95 -16.64
CA SER A 53 -2.62 9.36 -16.32
C SER A 53 -2.57 9.55 -14.80
N ASP A 54 -1.92 10.63 -14.34
CA ASP A 54 -1.74 10.90 -12.90
C ASP A 54 -3.08 10.99 -12.16
N ASP A 55 -4.07 11.66 -12.74
CA ASP A 55 -5.43 11.75 -12.17
C ASP A 55 -6.09 10.38 -12.00
N LYS A 56 -5.88 9.47 -12.96
CA LYS A 56 -6.38 8.09 -12.87
C LYS A 56 -5.65 7.32 -11.78
N VAL A 57 -4.34 7.51 -11.64
CA VAL A 57 -3.58 6.90 -10.55
C VAL A 57 -4.08 7.39 -9.19
N TYR A 58 -4.20 8.70 -8.98
CA TYR A 58 -4.77 9.24 -7.74
C TYR A 58 -6.17 8.71 -7.44
N SER A 59 -7.02 8.60 -8.47
CA SER A 59 -8.38 8.06 -8.31
C SER A 59 -8.38 6.59 -7.88
N VAL A 60 -7.52 5.76 -8.48
CA VAL A 60 -7.38 4.33 -8.10
C VAL A 60 -6.80 4.20 -6.69
N VAL A 61 -5.77 4.98 -6.36
CA VAL A 61 -5.16 5.02 -5.02
C VAL A 61 -6.20 5.42 -3.98
N ALA A 62 -6.99 6.47 -4.22
CA ALA A 62 -8.06 6.93 -3.34
C ALA A 62 -9.09 5.82 -3.11
N TYR A 63 -9.48 5.14 -4.19
CA TYR A 63 -10.42 4.03 -4.10
C TYR A 63 -9.90 2.92 -3.18
N VAL A 64 -8.66 2.45 -3.36
CA VAL A 64 -8.07 1.39 -2.50
C VAL A 64 -8.00 1.83 -1.04
N LEU A 65 -7.54 3.06 -0.79
CA LEU A 65 -7.43 3.61 0.57
C LEU A 65 -8.79 3.77 1.25
N ALA A 66 -9.83 4.18 0.51
CA ALA A 66 -11.19 4.29 1.00
C ALA A 66 -11.80 2.91 1.30
N GLN A 67 -11.54 1.89 0.48
CA GLN A 67 -11.98 0.52 0.75
C GLN A 67 -11.33 -0.03 2.03
N GLY A 68 -10.07 0.30 2.29
CA GLY A 68 -9.36 -0.01 3.54
C GLY A 68 -9.73 0.90 4.74
N LYS A 69 -10.69 1.82 4.57
CA LYS A 69 -11.12 2.79 5.59
C LYS A 69 -9.97 3.64 6.15
N ILE A 70 -8.99 3.95 5.32
CA ILE A 70 -7.86 4.84 5.67
C ILE A 70 -8.25 6.31 5.44
N ILE A 71 -9.07 6.55 4.40
CA ILE A 71 -9.69 7.84 4.10
C ILE A 71 -11.21 7.68 3.99
N LYS A 72 -11.95 8.78 3.96
CA LYS A 72 -13.39 8.74 3.66
C LYS A 72 -13.63 8.43 2.18
N LYS A 73 -14.81 7.89 1.84
CA LYS A 73 -15.16 7.49 0.46
C LYS A 73 -15.18 8.65 -0.53
N ASP A 74 -15.45 9.85 -0.04
CA ASP A 74 -15.57 11.11 -0.79
C ASP A 74 -14.33 12.01 -0.65
N GLU A 75 -13.30 11.53 0.05
CA GLU A 75 -12.07 12.28 0.28
C GLU A 75 -11.21 12.30 -0.99
N LYS A 76 -10.80 13.50 -1.40
CA LYS A 76 -9.90 13.69 -2.54
C LYS A 76 -8.46 13.65 -2.07
N ILE A 77 -7.63 12.94 -2.82
CA ILE A 77 -6.18 12.92 -2.62
C ILE A 77 -5.47 13.45 -3.85
N ASP A 78 -4.34 14.11 -3.64
CA ASP A 78 -3.50 14.70 -4.65
C ASP A 78 -2.02 14.68 -4.22
N ALA A 79 -1.14 15.29 -5.01
CA ALA A 79 0.29 15.37 -4.76
C ALA A 79 0.66 16.05 -3.43
N THR A 80 -0.23 16.87 -2.88
CA THR A 80 -0.02 17.62 -1.64
C THR A 80 -0.60 16.93 -0.42
N THR A 81 -1.69 16.17 -0.58
CA THR A 81 -2.39 15.50 0.52
C THR A 81 -1.94 14.05 0.71
N LEU A 82 -1.65 13.31 -0.37
CA LEU A 82 -1.22 11.91 -0.29
C LEU A 82 0.04 11.70 0.59
N PRO A 83 1.11 12.52 0.49
CA PRO A 83 2.30 12.32 1.32
C PRO A 83 2.07 12.57 2.82
N LYS A 84 1.01 13.29 3.18
CA LYS A 84 0.66 13.62 4.57
C LYS A 84 -0.18 12.54 5.26
N LEU A 85 -0.70 11.59 4.48
CA LEU A 85 -1.55 10.52 4.97
C LEU A 85 -0.75 9.53 5.83
N GLN A 86 -1.25 9.25 7.03
CA GLN A 86 -0.65 8.30 7.96
C GLN A 86 -1.31 6.93 7.79
N MET A 87 -0.54 5.95 7.31
CA MET A 87 -1.00 4.58 7.18
C MET A 87 -1.06 3.88 8.55
N PRO A 88 -1.94 2.89 8.75
CA PRO A 88 -2.06 2.21 10.04
C PRO A 88 -0.76 1.56 10.55
N ASN A 89 0.12 1.11 9.64
CA ASN A 89 1.40 0.47 9.97
C ASN A 89 2.60 1.41 9.79
N ARG A 90 2.40 2.73 9.96
CA ARG A 90 3.44 3.75 9.74
C ARG A 90 4.74 3.44 10.48
N ASP A 91 4.62 3.05 11.75
CA ASP A 91 5.74 2.79 12.65
C ASP A 91 6.04 1.29 12.80
N GLY A 92 5.48 0.45 11.93
CA GLY A 92 5.62 -1.01 11.99
C GLY A 92 6.91 -1.57 11.41
N PHE A 93 7.86 -0.71 11.01
CA PHE A 93 9.14 -1.09 10.41
C PHE A 93 10.29 -0.49 11.20
N VAL A 94 11.34 -1.28 11.40
CA VAL A 94 12.59 -0.87 12.02
C VAL A 94 13.74 -1.18 11.08
N SER A 95 14.82 -0.42 11.18
CA SER A 95 16.07 -0.75 10.49
C SER A 95 16.57 -2.12 10.92
N ASP A 96 17.30 -2.80 10.05
CA ASP A 96 17.89 -4.11 10.36
C ASP A 96 18.77 -4.00 11.63
N PRO A 97 18.43 -4.71 12.71
CA PRO A 97 19.20 -4.64 13.95
C PRO A 97 20.45 -5.52 13.91
N ARG A 98 20.63 -6.33 12.87
CA ARG A 98 21.79 -7.23 12.75
C ARG A 98 23.07 -6.44 12.51
N PRO A 99 24.22 -6.90 13.03
CA PRO A 99 25.50 -6.25 12.77
C PRO A 99 25.83 -6.28 11.27
N GLU A 100 26.34 -5.16 10.77
CA GLU A 100 26.89 -5.07 9.41
C GLU A 100 28.08 -6.02 9.26
N LEU A 101 27.88 -7.14 8.55
CA LEU A 101 28.90 -8.17 8.37
C LEU A 101 30.15 -7.65 7.64
N SER A 102 30.02 -6.56 6.89
CA SER A 102 31.13 -5.87 6.22
C SER A 102 32.12 -5.22 7.18
N LEU A 103 31.72 -4.93 8.43
CA LEU A 103 32.57 -4.33 9.47
C LEU A 103 33.46 -5.35 10.21
N TYR A 104 33.31 -6.64 9.94
CA TYR A 104 34.04 -7.74 10.63
C TYR A 104 34.97 -8.53 9.69
N ARG A 105 35.29 -7.99 8.50
CA ARG A 105 36.28 -8.57 7.57
C ARG A 105 37.64 -7.93 7.69
#